data_AF-A0A933MJG8-F1
#
_entry.id   AF-A0A933MJG8-F1
#
_cell.length_a   1.000
_cell.length_b   1.000
_cell.length_c   1.000
_cell.angle_alpha   90.00
_cell.angle_beta   90.00
_cell.angle_gamma   90.00
#
_symmetry.space_group_name_H-M   'P 1'
#
loop_
_entity.id
_entity.type
_entity.pdbx_description
1 polymer ?
#
loop_
_entity_poly.entity_id
_entity_poly.type
_entity_poly.pdbx_seq_one_letter_code
_entity_poly.pdbx_strand_id
1 'polypeptide(L)'
;MWLIVGLGNPGRAYSKTRHNLGYMVIDAMAVKFSIPLDRETKNCVYGKGTIAGQDVILVKPITFMNKSGAAVAYLLKKFMRIENIVVLHDDLDINTGRLKIRENGSSAGHRGIESIIESTGTENFIRLKIGIGRPESISPEEYVLK
;
A
#
# COMPACT_ATOMS: atom_id res chain seq x y z
N MET A 1 0.16 -15.35 -8.98
CA MET A 1 -0.35 -13.98 -9.29
C MET A 1 0.13 -12.98 -8.25
N TRP A 2 0.36 -11.72 -8.64
CA TRP A 2 0.86 -10.66 -7.76
C TRP A 2 -0.25 -9.72 -7.28
N LEU A 3 -0.27 -9.42 -5.98
CA LEU A 3 -1.12 -8.41 -5.37
C LEU A 3 -0.25 -7.21 -4.97
N ILE A 4 -0.44 -6.06 -5.61
CA ILE A 4 0.32 -4.84 -5.35
C ILE A 4 -0.61 -3.83 -4.67
N VAL A 5 -0.35 -3.57 -3.39
CA VAL A 5 -1.21 -2.77 -2.52
C VAL A 5 -0.52 -1.44 -2.22
N GLY A 6 -1.13 -0.33 -2.63
CA GLY A 6 -0.71 1.00 -2.21
C GLY A 6 -1.44 1.41 -0.95
N LEU A 7 -0.71 1.74 0.11
CA LEU A 7 -1.30 2.27 1.33
C LEU A 7 -1.57 3.77 1.21
N GLY A 8 -2.65 4.21 1.86
CA GLY A 8 -3.12 5.59 1.88
C GLY A 8 -4.47 5.71 2.60
N ASN A 9 -4.91 6.93 2.83
CA ASN A 9 -6.25 7.25 3.31
C ASN A 9 -7.14 7.73 2.15
N PRO A 10 -8.42 7.33 2.12
CA PRO A 10 -9.38 7.78 1.11
C PRO A 10 -9.82 9.22 1.38
N GLY A 11 -10.16 9.94 0.31
CA GLY A 11 -10.71 11.29 0.37
C GLY A 11 -9.72 12.38 -0.04
N ARG A 12 -10.25 13.49 -0.56
CA ARG A 12 -9.47 14.56 -1.18
C ARG A 12 -8.46 15.20 -0.22
N ALA A 13 -8.79 15.28 1.06
CA ALA A 13 -7.94 15.86 2.10
C ALA A 13 -6.58 15.14 2.22
N TYR A 14 -6.52 13.84 1.96
CA TYR A 14 -5.30 13.04 2.09
C TYR A 14 -4.55 12.86 0.76
N SER A 15 -5.15 13.26 -0.36
CA SER A 15 -4.62 12.95 -1.70
C SER A 15 -3.19 13.40 -1.98
N LYS A 16 -2.68 14.38 -1.22
CA LYS A 16 -1.33 14.96 -1.37
C LYS A 16 -0.45 14.79 -0.14
N THR A 17 -0.84 13.97 0.82
CA THR A 17 -0.05 13.76 2.03
C THR A 17 1.02 12.70 1.83
N ARG A 18 2.08 12.75 2.64
CA ARG A 18 3.14 11.72 2.66
C ARG A 18 2.56 10.30 2.85
N HIS A 19 1.55 10.17 3.70
CA HIS A 19 0.92 8.88 3.98
C HIS A 19 0.16 8.28 2.79
N ASN A 20 -0.07 9.06 1.74
CA ASN A 20 -0.74 8.63 0.51
C ASN A 20 0.25 8.32 -0.63
N LEU A 21 1.55 8.30 -0.38
CA LEU A 21 2.55 7.94 -1.40
C LEU A 21 2.30 6.55 -2.01
N GLY A 22 1.84 5.58 -1.21
CA GLY A 22 1.47 4.25 -1.72
C GLY A 22 0.36 4.32 -2.77
N TYR A 23 -0.69 5.11 -2.53
CA TYR A 23 -1.74 5.38 -3.52
C TYR A 23 -1.19 6.06 -4.78
N MET A 24 -0.36 7.09 -4.61
CA MET A 24 0.22 7.81 -5.75
C MET A 24 1.02 6.89 -6.67
N VAL A 25 1.76 5.93 -6.09
CA VAL A 25 2.48 4.93 -6.88
C VAL A 25 1.51 4.01 -7.61
N ILE A 26 0.43 3.54 -6.97
CA ILE A 26 -0.58 2.72 -7.64
C ILE A 26 -1.22 3.48 -8.81
N ASP A 27 -1.55 4.75 -8.64
CA ASP A 27 -2.12 5.59 -9.71
C ASP A 27 -1.14 5.76 -10.87
N ALA A 28 0.15 6.01 -10.57
CA ALA A 28 1.19 6.09 -11.59
C ALA A 28 1.40 4.75 -12.33
N MET A 29 1.34 3.62 -11.61
CA MET A 29 1.43 2.29 -12.19
C MET A 29 0.22 1.98 -13.08
N ALA A 30 -0.99 2.31 -12.63
CA ALA A 30 -2.22 2.12 -13.39
C ALA A 30 -2.15 2.83 -14.75
N VAL A 31 -1.68 4.08 -14.78
CA VAL A 31 -1.47 4.83 -16.02
C VAL A 31 -0.35 4.20 -16.86
N LYS A 32 0.82 3.97 -16.27
CA LYS A 32 2.01 3.47 -16.99
C LYS A 32 1.79 2.12 -17.66
N PHE A 33 1.05 1.24 -17.02
CA PHE A 33 0.79 -0.12 -17.52
C PHE A 33 -0.61 -0.28 -18.13
N SER A 34 -1.37 0.81 -18.29
CA SER A 34 -2.74 0.80 -18.83
C SER A 34 -3.66 -0.18 -18.10
N ILE A 35 -3.57 -0.21 -16.76
CA ILE A 35 -4.39 -1.04 -15.88
C ILE A 35 -5.43 -0.14 -15.22
N PRO A 36 -6.67 -0.06 -15.74
CA PRO A 36 -7.69 0.80 -15.15
C PRO A 36 -8.06 0.29 -13.74
N LEU A 37 -8.18 1.22 -12.79
CA LEU A 37 -8.69 0.97 -11.45
C LEU A 37 -10.22 1.09 -11.45
N ASP A 38 -10.89 0.20 -12.19
CA ASP A 38 -12.32 0.27 -12.52
C ASP A 38 -13.20 -0.69 -11.71
N ARG A 39 -12.61 -1.49 -10.81
CA ARG A 39 -13.36 -2.41 -9.94
C ARG A 39 -13.39 -1.88 -8.53
N GLU A 40 -14.58 -1.80 -7.97
CA GLU A 40 -14.78 -1.34 -6.61
C GLU A 40 -15.45 -2.41 -5.74
N THR A 41 -15.11 -2.40 -4.46
CA THR A 41 -15.75 -3.18 -3.40
C THR A 41 -15.92 -2.28 -2.18
N LYS A 42 -16.63 -2.78 -1.16
CA LYS A 42 -16.74 -2.07 0.13
C LYS A 42 -15.40 -1.71 0.80
N ASN A 43 -14.29 -2.38 0.44
CA ASN A 43 -13.00 -2.20 1.11
C ASN A 43 -11.91 -1.63 0.20
N CYS A 44 -12.05 -1.70 -1.12
CA CYS A 44 -10.98 -1.27 -2.04
C CYS A 44 -11.48 -0.94 -3.44
N VAL A 45 -10.70 -0.11 -4.13
CA VAL A 45 -10.70 0.01 -5.59
C VAL A 45 -9.48 -0.74 -6.12
N TYR A 46 -9.65 -1.49 -7.21
CA TYR A 46 -8.57 -2.28 -7.79
C TYR A 46 -8.71 -2.42 -9.31
N GLY A 47 -7.59 -2.72 -9.95
CA GLY A 47 -7.48 -3.04 -11.37
C GLY A 47 -6.74 -4.35 -11.58
N LYS A 48 -6.96 -4.99 -12.74
CA LYS A 48 -6.25 -6.21 -13.12
C LYS A 48 -5.58 -6.04 -14.46
N GLY A 49 -4.37 -6.56 -14.58
CA GLY A 49 -3.65 -6.55 -15.85
C GLY A 49 -2.39 -7.39 -15.77
N THR A 50 -1.44 -7.09 -16.65
CA THR A 50 -0.19 -7.83 -16.77
C THR A 50 0.98 -6.86 -16.73
N ILE A 51 1.98 -7.14 -15.89
CA ILE A 51 3.24 -6.38 -15.83
C ILE A 51 4.37 -7.39 -16.00
N ALA A 52 5.27 -7.15 -16.96
CA ALA A 52 6.41 -8.03 -17.24
C ALA A 52 6.01 -9.52 -17.40
N GLY A 53 4.89 -9.79 -18.08
CA GLY A 53 4.38 -11.15 -18.31
C GLY A 53 3.74 -11.83 -17.08
N GLN A 54 3.58 -11.12 -15.96
CA GLN A 54 2.96 -11.63 -14.74
C GLN A 54 1.57 -11.01 -14.53
N ASP A 55 0.59 -11.83 -14.14
CA ASP A 55 -0.72 -11.34 -13.71
C ASP A 55 -0.58 -10.52 -12.43
N VAL A 56 -1.10 -9.29 -12.47
CA VAL A 56 -1.08 -8.35 -11.35
C VAL A 56 -2.47 -7.84 -11.01
N ILE A 57 -2.67 -7.58 -9.73
CA ILE A 57 -3.80 -6.82 -9.20
C ILE A 57 -3.24 -5.58 -8.50
N LEU A 58 -3.55 -4.40 -9.04
CA LEU A 58 -3.22 -3.12 -8.40
C LEU A 58 -4.36 -2.71 -7.48
N VAL A 59 -4.06 -2.33 -6.24
CA VAL A 59 -5.08 -2.11 -5.20
C VAL A 59 -4.84 -0.82 -4.43
N LYS A 60 -5.92 -0.06 -4.23
CA LYS A 60 -6.01 1.00 -3.22
C LYS A 60 -7.11 0.64 -2.22
N PRO A 61 -6.77 0.25 -0.97
CA PRO A 61 -7.76 0.02 0.08
C PRO A 61 -8.51 1.33 0.38
N ILE A 62 -9.81 1.44 0.11
CA ILE A 62 -10.61 2.64 0.44
C ILE A 62 -11.10 2.64 1.90
N THR A 63 -10.46 1.82 2.72
CA THR A 63 -10.52 1.89 4.17
C THR A 63 -9.55 2.97 4.68
N PHE A 64 -9.75 3.47 5.90
CA PHE A 64 -8.68 4.23 6.57
C PHE A 64 -7.44 3.36 6.79
N MET A 65 -6.28 4.00 6.94
CA MET A 65 -4.98 3.35 7.01
C MET A 65 -4.95 2.17 7.99
N ASN A 66 -5.47 2.37 9.21
CA ASN A 66 -5.51 1.36 10.27
C ASN A 66 -6.48 0.19 10.02
N LYS A 67 -7.21 0.19 8.90
CA LYS A 67 -8.12 -0.87 8.47
C LYS A 67 -7.74 -1.45 7.10
N SER A 68 -6.55 -1.13 6.60
CA SER A 68 -6.05 -1.59 5.29
C SER A 68 -6.04 -3.12 5.15
N GLY A 69 -5.80 -3.84 6.24
CA GLY A 69 -5.78 -5.31 6.23
C GLY A 69 -7.10 -5.95 5.84
N ALA A 70 -8.24 -5.30 6.11
CA ALA A 70 -9.55 -5.81 5.71
C ALA A 70 -9.72 -5.88 4.18
N ALA A 71 -9.06 -4.97 3.44
CA ALA A 71 -9.01 -5.04 1.98
C ALA A 71 -8.13 -6.18 1.49
N VAL A 72 -6.93 -6.31 2.06
CA VAL A 72 -5.96 -7.34 1.67
C VAL A 72 -6.51 -8.74 1.94
N ALA A 73 -7.00 -9.01 3.15
CA ALA A 73 -7.58 -10.29 3.52
C ALA A 73 -8.79 -10.66 2.63
N TYR A 74 -9.65 -9.68 2.30
CA TYR A 74 -10.75 -9.89 1.36
C TYR A 74 -10.26 -10.32 -0.02
N LEU A 75 -9.21 -9.66 -0.55
CA LEU A 75 -8.68 -9.96 -1.88
C LEU A 75 -7.96 -11.31 -1.92
N LEU A 76 -7.22 -11.69 -0.86
CA LEU A 76 -6.63 -13.01 -0.74
C LEU A 76 -7.69 -14.12 -0.75
N LYS A 77 -8.80 -13.93 -0.03
CA LYS A 77 -9.93 -14.87 -0.06
C LYS A 77 -10.62 -14.91 -1.43
N LYS A 78 -10.80 -13.75 -2.07
CA LYS A 78 -11.45 -13.64 -3.39
C LYS A 78 -10.61 -14.26 -4.50
N PHE A 79 -9.29 -14.19 -4.38
CA PHE A 79 -8.35 -14.59 -5.41
C PHE A 79 -7.35 -15.61 -4.86
N MET A 80 -7.77 -16.86 -4.82
CA MET A 80 -6.99 -18.00 -4.29
C MET A 80 -5.66 -18.28 -5.01
N ARG A 81 -5.32 -17.55 -6.07
CA ARG A 81 -4.08 -17.67 -6.86
C ARG A 81 -3.04 -16.59 -6.56
N ILE A 82 -3.29 -15.73 -5.56
CA ILE A 82 -2.31 -14.74 -5.12
C ILE A 82 -1.19 -15.49 -4.40
N GLU A 83 0.03 -15.37 -4.92
CA GLU A 83 1.23 -16.03 -4.39
C GLU A 83 2.21 -15.02 -3.83
N ASN A 84 2.18 -13.80 -4.38
CA ASN A 84 3.12 -12.73 -4.03
C ASN A 84 2.34 -11.47 -3.66
N ILE A 85 2.69 -10.89 -2.51
CA ILE A 85 2.10 -9.63 -2.04
C ILE A 85 3.22 -8.59 -1.96
N VAL A 86 2.97 -7.42 -2.54
CA VAL A 86 3.84 -6.25 -2.46
C VAL A 86 3.03 -5.10 -1.85
N VAL A 87 3.52 -4.53 -0.75
CA VAL A 87 2.90 -3.38 -0.08
C VAL A 87 3.79 -2.15 -0.26
N LEU A 88 3.21 -1.09 -0.83
CA LEU A 88 3.85 0.20 -1.08
C LEU A 88 3.42 1.18 0.00
N HIS A 89 4.38 1.74 0.74
CA HIS A 89 4.07 2.66 1.84
C HIS A 89 5.20 3.63 2.13
N ASP A 90 4.89 4.74 2.81
CA ASP A 90 5.84 5.72 3.30
C ASP A 90 6.63 5.21 4.51
N ASP A 91 7.87 5.68 4.66
CA ASP A 91 8.76 5.26 5.73
C ASP A 91 9.59 6.44 6.26
N LEU A 92 9.46 6.71 7.56
CA LEU A 92 10.12 7.82 8.25
C LEU A 92 11.63 7.60 8.38
N ASP A 93 12.08 6.35 8.46
CA ASP A 93 13.49 6.01 8.70
C ASP A 93 14.35 6.06 7.42
N ILE A 94 13.72 6.38 6.30
CA ILE A 94 14.36 6.46 5.00
C ILE A 94 14.29 7.90 4.53
N ASN A 95 15.45 8.47 4.18
CA ASN A 95 15.54 9.84 3.66
C ASN A 95 14.70 10.02 2.39
N THR A 96 14.10 11.20 2.25
CA THR A 96 13.28 11.56 1.09
C THR A 96 14.01 11.32 -0.23
N GLY A 97 13.30 10.72 -1.19
CA GLY A 97 13.86 10.36 -2.51
C GLY A 97 14.62 9.03 -2.52
N ARG A 98 14.70 8.32 -1.40
CA ARG A 98 15.24 6.95 -1.34
C ARG A 98 14.12 5.92 -1.29
N LEU A 99 14.39 4.76 -1.87
CA LEU A 99 13.53 3.59 -1.84
C LEU A 99 14.27 2.42 -1.18
N LYS A 100 13.53 1.55 -0.50
CA LYS A 100 14.08 0.34 0.11
C LYS A 100 13.10 -0.82 -0.04
N ILE A 101 13.63 -1.99 -0.41
CA ILE A 101 12.86 -3.23 -0.49
C ILE A 101 13.17 -4.08 0.75
N ARG A 102 12.13 -4.68 1.32
CA ARG A 102 12.18 -5.66 2.41
C ARG A 102 11.22 -6.81 2.10
N GLU A 103 11.65 -8.05 2.31
CA GLU A 103 10.83 -9.23 1.99
C GLU A 103 9.92 -9.66 3.15
N ASN A 104 10.23 -9.24 4.38
CA ASN A 104 9.46 -9.51 5.59
C ASN A 104 9.80 -8.47 6.68
N GLY A 105 9.18 -8.62 7.85
CA GLY A 105 9.47 -7.87 9.08
C GLY A 105 8.22 -7.28 9.71
N SER A 106 8.37 -6.76 10.93
CA SER A 106 7.27 -6.19 11.72
C SER A 106 6.74 -4.87 11.15
N SER A 107 5.69 -4.34 11.78
CA SER A 107 5.08 -3.06 11.37
C SER A 107 5.99 -1.86 11.54
N ALA A 108 6.95 -1.92 12.47
CA ALA A 108 7.75 -0.77 12.89
C ALA A 108 6.89 0.48 13.19
N GLY A 109 5.68 0.29 13.74
CA GLY A 109 4.74 1.36 14.06
C GLY A 109 3.88 1.87 12.89
N HIS A 110 4.06 1.35 11.67
CA HIS A 110 3.22 1.73 10.53
C HIS A 110 1.84 1.06 10.62
N ARG A 111 0.80 1.83 10.97
CA ARG A 111 -0.58 1.34 11.22
C ARG A 111 -1.20 0.54 10.07
N GLY A 112 -0.91 0.90 8.83
CA GLY A 112 -1.44 0.15 7.68
C GLY A 112 -0.76 -1.20 7.48
N ILE A 113 0.50 -1.33 7.89
CA ILE A 113 1.21 -2.60 7.87
C ILE A 113 0.73 -3.49 9.00
N GLU A 114 0.64 -2.93 10.20
CA GLU A 114 0.09 -3.60 11.37
C GLU A 114 -1.28 -4.20 11.07
N SER A 115 -2.19 -3.40 10.51
CA SER A 115 -3.51 -3.85 10.07
C SER A 115 -3.46 -5.04 9.09
N ILE A 116 -2.52 -5.03 8.14
CA ILE A 116 -2.35 -6.15 7.19
C ILE A 116 -1.90 -7.40 7.95
N ILE A 117 -0.84 -7.30 8.76
CA ILE A 117 -0.30 -8.44 9.52
C ILE A 117 -1.40 -9.06 10.39
N GLU A 118 -2.16 -8.24 11.13
CA GLU A 118 -3.28 -8.68 11.97
C GLU A 118 -4.38 -9.39 11.16
N SER A 119 -4.71 -8.86 9.98
CA SER A 119 -5.80 -9.39 9.16
C SER A 119 -5.42 -10.63 8.36
N THR A 120 -4.14 -10.80 8.00
CA THR A 120 -3.64 -11.92 7.19
C THR A 120 -2.90 -12.97 8.00
N GLY A 121 -2.53 -12.67 9.24
CA GLY A 121 -1.79 -13.57 10.13
C GLY A 121 -0.35 -13.82 9.70
N THR A 122 0.25 -12.94 8.87
CA THR A 122 1.60 -13.15 8.34
C THR A 122 2.32 -11.84 8.07
N GLU A 123 3.64 -11.85 8.24
CA GLU A 123 4.56 -10.78 7.85
C GLU A 123 5.28 -11.06 6.53
N ASN A 124 4.98 -12.21 5.89
CA ASN A 124 5.66 -12.71 4.70
C ASN A 124 5.10 -12.03 3.43
N PHE A 125 5.41 -10.75 3.29
CA PHE A 125 5.11 -9.98 2.09
C PHE A 125 6.17 -8.92 1.84
N ILE A 126 6.40 -8.65 0.55
CA ILE A 126 7.37 -7.67 0.11
C ILE A 126 6.86 -6.27 0.43
N ARG A 127 7.76 -5.40 0.86
CA ARG A 127 7.51 -4.01 1.22
C ARG A 127 8.39 -3.13 0.35
N LEU A 128 7.78 -2.27 -0.45
CA LEU A 128 8.50 -1.15 -1.07
C LEU A 128 8.28 0.09 -0.19
N LYS A 129 9.32 0.42 0.55
CA LYS A 129 9.34 1.55 1.48
C LYS A 129 9.79 2.81 0.75
N ILE A 130 8.99 3.85 0.81
CA ILE A 130 9.22 5.14 0.16
C ILE A 130 9.65 6.15 1.23
N GLY A 131 10.89 6.62 1.15
CA GLY A 131 11.43 7.51 2.17
C GLY A 131 10.72 8.86 2.22
N ILE A 132 10.34 9.26 3.43
CA ILE A 132 9.79 10.58 3.71
C ILE A 132 10.60 11.35 4.76
N GLY A 133 11.65 10.74 5.32
CA GLY A 133 12.45 11.29 6.41
C GLY A 133 11.70 11.44 7.72
N ARG A 134 12.43 11.71 8.81
CA ARG A 134 11.85 12.01 10.12
C ARG A 134 11.67 13.52 10.30
N PRO A 135 10.54 13.97 10.89
CA PRO A 135 10.38 15.36 11.29
C PRO A 135 11.28 15.69 12.48
N GLU A 136 11.83 16.90 12.52
CA GLU A 136 12.60 17.39 13.67
C GLU A 136 11.72 18.03 14.75
N SER A 137 10.57 18.61 14.38
CA SER A 137 9.80 19.50 15.27
C SER A 137 8.33 19.17 15.45
N ILE A 138 7.79 18.18 14.73
CA ILE A 138 6.38 17.76 14.84
C ILE A 138 6.28 16.26 15.04
N SER A 139 5.13 15.80 15.55
CA SER A 139 4.92 14.36 15.74
C SER A 139 4.90 13.61 14.41
N PRO A 140 5.31 12.33 14.39
CA PRO A 140 5.20 11.48 13.21
C PRO A 140 3.79 11.45 12.62
N GLU A 141 2.75 11.38 13.47
CA GLU A 141 1.35 11.32 13.03
C GLU A 141 0.92 12.59 12.30
N GLU A 142 1.34 13.76 12.79
CA GLU A 142 1.07 15.03 12.11
C GLU A 142 1.88 15.13 10.81
N TYR A 143 3.13 14.69 10.83
CA TYR A 143 4.03 14.77 9.69
C TYR A 143 3.54 13.96 8.49
N VAL A 144 3.09 12.72 8.70
CA VAL A 144 2.64 11.85 7.60
C VAL A 144 1.35 12.37 6.95
N LEU A 145 0.53 13.12 7.69
CA LEU A 145 -0.72 13.71 7.19
C LEU A 145 -0.53 15.07 6.49
N LYS A 146 0.72 15.51 6.30
CA LYS A 146 1.10 16.70 5.54
C LYS A 146 1.72 16.36 4.20
#